data_AF-A0A395HGF2-F1
#
_entry.id   AF-A0A395HGF2-F1
#
_cell.length_a   1.000
_cell.length_b   1.000
_cell.length_c   1.000
_cell.angle_alpha   90.00
_cell.angle_beta   90.00
_cell.angle_gamma   90.00
#
_symmetry.space_group_name_H-M   'P 1'
#
loop_
_entity.id
_entity.type
_entity.pdbx_description
1 polymer ?
#
loop_
_entity_poly.entity_id
_entity_poly.type
_entity_poly.pdbx_seq_one_letter_code
_entity_poly.pdbx_strand_id
1 'polypeptide(L)'
;MLEARLLWNRATGRNGGQLVSNAAENNASWRQALGPEQARQVIQLTFNNVERMQQLVNDVRLKEEAEYRDIQKVRAYFDHDSFNAMLSSVAQLKADCPMVYALYAMLTGAQEVEISSPPSP
;
A
#
# COMPACT_ATOMS: atom_id res chain seq x y z
N MET A 1 -11.16 -21.47 17.13
CA MET A 1 -10.20 -20.42 16.74
C MET A 1 -9.82 -20.66 15.29
N LEU A 2 -10.55 -20.04 14.36
CA LEU A 2 -10.31 -20.16 12.93
C LEU A 2 -9.27 -19.11 12.55
N GLU A 3 -7.99 -19.50 12.52
CA GLU A 3 -6.94 -18.65 11.97
C GLU A 3 -7.21 -18.43 10.48
N ALA A 4 -7.54 -17.19 10.10
CA ALA A 4 -7.70 -16.76 8.72
C ALA A 4 -6.45 -17.03 7.84
N ARG A 5 -5.30 -17.34 8.46
CA ARG A 5 -4.07 -17.80 7.77
C ARG A 5 -4.24 -19.09 6.98
N LEU A 6 -5.15 -19.98 7.36
CA LEU A 6 -5.35 -21.25 6.66
C LEU A 6 -6.27 -21.14 5.43
N LEU A 7 -7.13 -20.12 5.36
CA LEU A 7 -8.15 -20.00 4.30
C LEU A 7 -7.76 -19.08 3.13
N TRP A 8 -6.78 -18.17 3.31
CA TRP A 8 -6.48 -17.10 2.33
C TRP A 8 -5.03 -17.11 1.81
N ASN A 9 -4.52 -18.30 1.46
CA ASN A 9 -3.11 -18.49 1.09
C ASN A 9 -2.69 -17.78 -0.21
N ARG A 10 -3.60 -17.34 -1.11
CA ARG A 10 -3.14 -16.83 -2.43
C ARG A 10 -3.59 -15.44 -2.86
N ALA A 11 -4.72 -14.92 -2.40
CA ALA A 11 -5.20 -13.59 -2.84
C ALA A 11 -4.68 -12.43 -1.95
N THR A 12 -4.57 -12.63 -0.64
CA THR A 12 -4.10 -11.62 0.33
C THR A 12 -2.84 -12.04 1.10
N GLY A 13 -2.35 -13.27 0.87
CA GLY A 13 -1.24 -13.88 1.60
C GLY A 13 0.10 -13.16 1.44
N ARG A 14 0.39 -12.54 0.28
CA ARG A 14 1.63 -11.75 0.10
C ARG A 14 1.70 -10.46 0.92
N ASN A 15 0.54 -9.93 1.33
CA ASN A 15 0.44 -8.73 2.17
C ASN A 15 0.21 -9.08 3.65
N GLY A 16 0.22 -10.36 4.04
CA GLY A 16 -0.01 -10.77 5.42
C GLY A 16 -1.39 -10.38 5.98
N GLY A 17 -2.40 -10.21 5.12
CA GLY A 17 -3.72 -9.71 5.50
C GLY A 17 -3.88 -8.19 5.44
N GLN A 18 -2.87 -7.43 5.03
CA GLN A 18 -2.96 -5.97 4.87
C GLN A 18 -3.79 -5.58 3.63
N LEU A 19 -4.75 -4.68 3.83
CA LEU A 19 -5.43 -3.95 2.75
C LEU A 19 -4.55 -2.79 2.29
N VAL A 20 -3.52 -3.10 1.48
CA VAL A 20 -2.53 -2.12 0.99
C VAL A 20 -2.25 -2.32 -0.50
N SER A 21 -2.05 -1.22 -1.22
CA SER A 21 -1.53 -1.24 -2.58
C SER A 21 0.00 -1.15 -2.58
N ASN A 22 0.65 -2.05 -3.31
CA ASN A 22 2.10 -2.00 -3.58
C ASN A 22 2.40 -1.22 -4.88
N ALA A 23 1.52 -0.31 -5.29
CA ALA A 23 1.66 0.45 -6.53
C ALA A 23 3.01 1.17 -6.66
N ALA A 24 3.51 1.83 -5.61
CA ALA A 24 4.81 2.50 -5.66
C ALA A 24 5.98 1.56 -5.94
N GLU A 25 5.94 0.33 -5.44
CA GLU A 25 6.97 -0.67 -5.70
C GLU A 25 6.84 -1.24 -7.12
N ASN A 26 5.62 -1.50 -7.56
CA ASN A 26 5.38 -2.21 -8.80
C ASN A 26 5.22 -1.30 -10.03
N ASN A 27 5.07 0.02 -9.87
CA ASN A 27 4.74 0.93 -10.97
C ASN A 27 5.71 0.79 -12.15
N ALA A 28 7.02 0.82 -11.89
CA ALA A 28 8.03 0.66 -12.94
C ALA A 28 7.85 -0.67 -13.71
N SER A 29 7.62 -1.77 -13.00
CA SER A 29 7.39 -3.09 -13.60
C SER A 29 6.09 -3.15 -14.42
N TRP A 30 5.02 -2.52 -13.92
CA TRP A 30 3.73 -2.48 -14.62
C TRP A 30 3.79 -1.61 -15.86
N ARG A 31 4.48 -0.46 -15.80
CA ARG A 31 4.72 0.38 -16.98
C ARG A 31 5.50 -0.38 -18.04
N GLN A 32 6.53 -1.14 -17.65
CA GLN A 32 7.31 -1.95 -18.58
C GLN A 32 6.46 -3.07 -19.22
N ALA A 33 5.60 -3.73 -18.45
CA ALA A 33 4.82 -4.87 -18.93
C ALA A 33 3.54 -4.49 -19.70
N LEU A 34 2.86 -3.41 -19.30
CA LEU A 34 1.51 -3.04 -19.77
C LEU A 34 1.49 -1.72 -20.55
N GLY A 35 2.58 -0.95 -20.50
CA GLY A 35 2.59 0.43 -20.95
C GLY A 35 1.99 1.41 -19.92
N PRO A 36 2.22 2.72 -20.09
CA PRO A 36 1.91 3.73 -19.08
C PRO A 36 0.41 3.86 -18.77
N GLU A 37 -0.45 3.86 -19.80
CA GLU A 37 -1.90 4.04 -19.62
C GLU A 37 -2.54 2.88 -18.86
N GLN A 38 -2.20 1.64 -19.21
CA GLN A 38 -2.73 0.46 -18.54
C GLN A 38 -2.18 0.33 -17.12
N ALA A 39 -0.89 0.64 -16.91
CA ALA A 39 -0.30 0.68 -15.57
C ALA A 39 -1.04 1.68 -14.66
N ARG A 40 -1.40 2.86 -15.18
CA ARG A 40 -2.20 3.86 -14.47
C ARG A 40 -3.58 3.33 -14.07
N GLN A 41 -4.27 2.64 -14.98
CA GLN A 41 -5.57 2.03 -14.69
C GLN A 41 -5.46 0.95 -13.60
N VAL A 42 -4.41 0.12 -13.64
CA VAL A 42 -4.13 -0.88 -12.60
C VAL A 42 -3.90 -0.19 -11.25
N ILE A 43 -3.09 0.86 -11.21
CA ILE A 43 -2.86 1.64 -9.99
C ILE A 43 -4.18 2.16 -9.44
N GLN A 44 -4.97 2.86 -10.25
CA GLN A 44 -6.25 3.41 -9.82
C GLN A 44 -7.18 2.32 -9.27
N LEU A 45 -7.28 1.19 -9.97
CA LEU A 45 -8.09 0.06 -9.53
C LEU A 45 -7.64 -0.47 -8.17
N THR A 46 -6.33 -0.61 -7.94
CA THR A 46 -5.81 -1.09 -6.66
C THR A 46 -6.15 -0.16 -5.49
N PHE A 47 -6.07 1.16 -5.68
CA PHE A 47 -6.44 2.12 -4.64
C PHE A 47 -7.94 2.20 -4.40
N ASN A 48 -8.74 2.21 -5.47
CA ASN A 48 -10.20 2.18 -5.36
C ASN A 48 -10.68 0.93 -4.61
N ASN A 49 -10.01 -0.21 -4.83
CA ASN A 49 -10.30 -1.44 -4.09
C ASN A 49 -9.98 -1.31 -2.59
N VAL A 50 -8.82 -0.72 -2.25
CA VAL A 50 -8.47 -0.48 -0.83
C VAL A 50 -9.51 0.45 -0.19
N GLU A 51 -9.81 1.59 -0.81
CA GLU A 51 -10.81 2.54 -0.31
C GLU A 51 -12.19 1.89 -0.13
N ARG A 52 -12.64 1.12 -1.13
CA ARG A 52 -13.95 0.44 -1.06
C ARG A 52 -13.99 -0.60 0.06
N MET A 53 -12.90 -1.35 0.26
CA MET A 53 -12.80 -2.30 1.36
C MET A 53 -12.80 -1.59 2.73
N GLN A 54 -12.12 -0.46 2.85
CA GLN A 54 -12.17 0.36 4.07
C GLN A 54 -13.59 0.89 4.36
N GLN A 55 -14.32 1.33 3.34
CA GLN A 55 -15.72 1.74 3.48
C GLN A 55 -16.61 0.58 3.94
N LEU A 56 -16.42 -0.62 3.38
CA LEU A 56 -17.17 -1.81 3.79
C LEU A 56 -16.88 -2.18 5.24
N VAL A 57 -15.62 -2.20 5.66
CA VAL A 57 -15.22 -2.49 7.04
C VAL A 57 -15.74 -1.44 8.02
N ASN A 58 -15.92 -0.20 7.57
CA ASN A 58 -16.52 0.85 8.39
C ASN A 58 -18.05 0.74 8.53
N ASP A 59 -18.71 -0.13 7.76
CA ASP A 59 -20.09 -0.53 8.03
C ASP A 59 -20.16 -1.25 9.38
N VAL A 60 -21.03 -0.73 10.27
CA VAL A 60 -21.14 -1.13 11.68
C VAL A 60 -21.31 -2.65 11.82
N ARG A 61 -21.95 -3.30 10.84
CA ARG A 61 -22.20 -4.75 10.85
C ARG A 61 -20.94 -5.62 10.78
N LEU A 62 -19.81 -5.09 10.31
CA LEU A 62 -18.56 -5.86 10.20
C LEU A 62 -17.59 -5.61 11.35
N LYS A 63 -17.75 -4.52 12.11
CA LYS A 63 -16.86 -4.18 13.23
C LYS A 63 -16.99 -5.12 14.43
N GLU A 64 -18.14 -5.78 14.58
CA GLU A 64 -18.39 -6.75 15.65
C GLU A 64 -17.72 -8.11 15.39
N GLU A 65 -17.51 -8.45 14.11
CA GLU A 65 -17.01 -9.77 13.68
C GLU A 65 -15.56 -9.75 13.19
N ALA A 66 -15.02 -8.56 12.86
CA ALA A 66 -13.69 -8.40 12.30
C ALA A 66 -12.95 -7.19 12.89
N GLU A 67 -11.69 -7.43 13.27
CA GLU A 67 -10.79 -6.36 13.68
C GLU A 67 -10.19 -5.64 12.47
N TYR A 68 -10.23 -4.31 12.49
CA TYR A 68 -9.57 -3.45 11.51
C TYR A 68 -8.77 -2.36 12.20
N ARG A 69 -7.53 -2.18 11.75
CA ARG A 69 -6.64 -1.13 12.24
C ARG A 69 -6.07 -0.38 11.06
N ASP A 70 -6.15 0.95 11.13
CA ASP A 70 -5.38 1.81 10.25
C ASP A 70 -3.94 1.89 10.78
N ILE A 71 -2.96 1.63 9.92
CA ILE A 71 -1.55 1.55 10.30
C ILE A 71 -0.68 2.28 9.28
N GLN A 72 0.39 2.90 9.78
CA GLN A 72 1.45 3.45 8.96
C GLN A 72 2.51 2.37 8.70
N LYS A 73 2.92 2.22 7.44
CA LYS A 73 3.94 1.25 7.03
C LYS A 73 5.24 1.97 6.72
N VAL A 74 6.29 1.64 7.48
CA VAL A 74 7.66 2.08 7.19
C VAL A 74 8.38 1.00 6.39
N ARG A 75 9.11 1.40 5.35
CA ARG A 75 10.00 0.52 4.61
C ARG A 75 11.41 1.09 4.61
N ALA A 76 12.35 0.28 5.07
CA ALA A 76 13.78 0.59 5.04
C ALA A 76 14.46 -0.16 3.89
N TYR A 77 15.50 0.46 3.34
CA TYR A 77 16.37 -0.12 2.34
C TYR A 77 17.80 -0.08 2.88
N PHE A 78 18.51 -1.21 2.75
CA PHE A 78 19.87 -1.35 3.27
C PHE A 78 20.93 -1.09 2.21
N ASP A 79 20.53 -1.03 0.94
CA ASP A 79 21.38 -0.74 -0.20
C ASP A 79 20.86 0.48 -0.97
N HIS A 80 21.80 1.26 -1.51
CA HIS A 80 21.50 2.48 -2.25
C HIS A 80 20.76 2.19 -3.56
N ASP A 81 21.05 1.08 -4.22
CA ASP A 81 20.48 0.78 -5.55
C ASP A 81 18.98 0.51 -5.45
N SER A 82 18.54 -0.32 -4.52
CA SER A 82 17.12 -0.59 -4.27
C SER A 82 16.38 0.65 -3.78
N PHE A 83 17.03 1.48 -2.96
CA PHE A 83 16.45 2.75 -2.52
C PHE A 83 16.26 3.73 -3.70
N ASN A 84 17.25 3.85 -4.58
CA ASN A 84 17.19 4.69 -5.77
C ASN A 84 16.16 4.18 -6.78
N ALA A 85 16.04 2.86 -6.94
CA ALA A 85 15.00 2.25 -7.77
C ALA A 85 13.60 2.58 -7.25
N MET A 86 13.40 2.51 -5.93
CA MET A 86 12.14 2.91 -5.29
C MET A 86 11.86 4.40 -5.48
N LEU A 87 12.85 5.28 -5.27
CA LEU A 87 12.72 6.72 -5.51
C LEU A 87 12.27 7.03 -6.94
N SER A 88 12.87 6.36 -7.92
CA SER A 88 12.49 6.52 -9.34
C SER A 88 11.06 6.05 -9.60
N SER A 89 10.67 4.89 -9.05
CA SER A 89 9.31 4.35 -9.19
C SER A 89 8.26 5.26 -8.56
N VAL A 90 8.54 5.83 -7.38
CA VAL A 90 7.68 6.80 -6.69
C VAL A 90 7.58 8.11 -7.46
N ALA A 91 8.69 8.60 -8.05
CA ALA A 91 8.67 9.80 -8.87
C ALA A 91 7.81 9.62 -10.13
N GLN A 92 7.86 8.45 -10.77
CA GLN A 92 6.98 8.10 -11.90
C GLN A 92 5.52 8.02 -11.44
N LEU A 93 5.26 7.41 -10.27
CA LEU A 93 3.92 7.34 -9.71
C LEU A 93 3.32 8.73 -9.47
N LYS A 94 4.13 9.71 -9.04
CA LYS A 94 3.69 11.10 -8.88
C LYS A 94 3.18 11.71 -10.18
N ALA A 95 3.83 11.41 -11.30
CA ALA A 95 3.41 11.90 -12.60
C ALA A 95 2.11 11.23 -13.07
N ASP A 96 1.97 9.91 -12.84
CA ASP A 96 0.85 9.12 -13.34
C ASP A 96 -0.42 9.27 -12.49
N CYS A 97 -0.26 9.29 -11.17
CA CYS A 97 -1.35 9.32 -10.19
C CYS A 97 -1.02 10.27 -9.02
N PRO A 98 -1.15 11.61 -9.21
CA PRO A 98 -0.80 12.60 -8.19
C PRO A 98 -1.55 12.42 -6.85
N MET A 99 -2.80 11.97 -6.91
CA MET A 99 -3.64 11.72 -5.71
C MET A 99 -3.08 10.62 -4.81
N VAL A 100 -2.37 9.66 -5.39
CA VAL A 100 -1.78 8.52 -4.68
C VAL A 100 -0.42 8.89 -4.07
N TYR A 101 0.32 9.79 -4.71
CA TYR A 101 1.61 10.24 -4.22
C TYR A 101 1.52 10.87 -2.81
N ALA A 102 0.39 11.53 -2.50
CA ALA A 102 0.15 12.12 -1.19
C ALA A 102 0.18 11.11 -0.02
N LEU A 103 0.10 9.80 -0.32
CA LEU A 103 0.17 8.72 0.68
C LEU A 103 1.60 8.31 1.03
N TYR A 104 2.61 8.83 0.34
CA TYR A 104 4.00 8.44 0.52
C TYR A 104 4.82 9.59 1.12
N ALA A 105 5.51 9.30 2.22
CA ALA A 105 6.59 10.14 2.74
C ALA A 105 7.93 9.49 2.43
N MET A 106 8.79 10.18 1.70
CA MET A 106 10.15 9.73 1.42
C MET A 106 11.11 10.37 2.42
N LEU A 107 11.82 9.55 3.17
CA LEU A 107 12.80 9.98 4.15
C LEU A 107 14.20 9.70 3.60
N THR A 108 15.02 10.74 3.53
CA THR A 108 16.39 10.67 3.02
C THR A 108 17.34 11.22 4.07
N GLY A 109 18.38 10.44 4.43
CA GLY A 109 19.31 10.78 5.50
C GLY A 109 18.78 10.46 6.91
N ALA A 110 19.44 11.00 7.93
CA ALA A 110 18.99 10.86 9.32
C ALA A 110 17.85 11.86 9.59
N GLN A 111 16.61 11.42 9.40
CA GLN A 111 15.41 12.18 9.70
C GLN A 111 14.58 11.44 10.76
N GLU A 112 14.23 12.13 11.83
CA GLU A 112 13.26 11.63 12.81
C GLU A 112 11.85 11.86 12.26
N VAL A 113 10.98 10.86 12.42
CA VAL A 113 9.58 10.94 12.03
C VAL A 113 8.72 10.43 13.16
N GLU A 114 7.76 11.25 13.57
CA GLU A 114 6.69 10.80 14.45
C GLU A 114 5.74 9.90 13.68
N ILE A 115 5.77 8.62 14.03
CA ILE A 115 4.79 7.64 13.56
C ILE A 115 3.61 7.74 14.52
N SER A 116 2.48 8.25 14.05
CA SER A 116 1.27 8.32 14.88
C SER A 116 0.86 6.91 15.27
N SER A 117 0.83 6.62 16.57
CA SER A 117 0.26 5.35 17.05
C SER A 117 -1.24 5.35 16.76
N PRO A 118 -1.82 4.24 16.26
CA PRO A 118 -3.27 4.14 16.16
C PRO A 118 -3.89 4.32 17.56
N PRO A 119 -5.09 4.94 17.67
CA PRO A 119 -5.77 5.05 18.94
C PRO A 119 -5.93 3.66 19.56
N SER A 120 -5.70 3.58 20.88
CA SER A 120 -5.92 2.33 21.63
C SER A 120 -7.38 1.91 21.50
N PRO A 121 -7.67 0.60 21.36
CA PRO A 121 -9.03 0.09 21.20
C PRO A 121 -9.94 0.43 22.38
#